data_AF-A0A2S7U353-F1
#
_entry.id   AF-A0A2S7U353-F1
#
_cell.length_a   1.000
_cell.length_b   1.000
_cell.length_c   1.000
_cell.angle_alpha   90.00
_cell.angle_beta   90.00
_cell.angle_gamma   90.00
#
_symmetry.space_group_name_H-M   'P 1'
#
loop_
_entity.id
_entity.type
_entity.pdbx_description
1 polymer ?
#
loop_
_entity_poly.entity_id
_entity_poly.type
_entity_poly.pdbx_seq_one_letter_code
_entity_poly.pdbx_strand_id
1 'polypeptide(L)'
;MIVISALVSAGDPPVYMIFNNAPAIGEEQKDPTHTANFGVKLQEHCKKIGLECAVVYPGAPDVKYKSPTDYLIAKLKTPTKSQ
;
A
#
# COMPACT_ATOMS: atom_id res chain seq x y z
N MET A 1 11.29 -16.02 8.38
CA MET A 1 11.77 -14.90 7.54
C MET A 1 10.91 -14.86 6.30
N ILE A 2 9.84 -14.06 6.31
CA ILE A 2 8.91 -13.95 5.17
C ILE A 2 9.56 -13.01 4.15
N VAL A 3 9.91 -13.55 2.98
CA VAL A 3 10.41 -12.80 1.84
C VAL A 3 9.26 -12.00 1.22
N ILE A 4 9.03 -10.78 1.72
CA ILE A 4 8.22 -9.79 1.01
C ILE A 4 9.15 -9.08 0.01
N SER A 5 9.59 -9.81 -1.02
CA SER A 5 10.28 -9.22 -2.18
C SER A 5 9.23 -8.76 -3.18
N ALA A 6 8.62 -7.62 -2.93
CA ALA A 6 7.98 -6.88 -4.03
C ALA A 6 9.11 -6.27 -4.87
N LEU A 7 9.10 -6.50 -6.19
CA LEU A 7 10.09 -5.95 -7.13
C LEU A 7 9.87 -4.45 -7.42
N VAL A 8 9.35 -3.71 -6.44
CA VAL A 8 8.99 -2.30 -6.59
C VAL A 8 10.22 -1.42 -6.54
N SER A 9 10.24 -0.41 -7.40
CA SER A 9 11.32 0.51 -7.67
C SER A 9 10.78 1.95 -7.72
N ALA A 10 11.68 2.95 -7.65
CA ALA A 10 11.28 4.36 -7.55
C ALA A 10 10.53 4.88 -8.80
N GLY A 11 10.68 4.23 -9.95
CA GLY A 11 9.99 4.60 -11.20
C GLY A 11 8.61 3.97 -11.37
N ASP A 12 8.20 3.09 -10.46
CA ASP A 12 6.90 2.43 -10.55
C ASP A 12 5.74 3.40 -10.25
N PRO A 13 4.53 3.10 -10.74
CA PRO A 13 3.35 3.90 -10.42
C PRO A 13 3.00 3.81 -8.93
N PRO A 14 2.31 4.84 -8.39
CA PRO A 14 1.92 4.84 -6.98
C PRO A 14 0.89 3.75 -6.70
N VAL A 15 1.02 3.09 -5.55
CA VAL A 15 0.25 1.88 -5.21
C VAL A 15 -0.86 2.18 -4.21
N TYR A 16 -2.03 1.59 -4.39
CA TYR A 16 -3.12 1.60 -3.42
C TYR A 16 -3.55 0.17 -3.09
N MET A 17 -3.63 -0.17 -1.80
CA MET A 17 -4.09 -1.46 -1.31
C MET A 17 -5.15 -1.27 -0.23
N ILE A 18 -6.21 -2.06 -0.29
CA ILE A 18 -7.28 -2.07 0.71
C ILE A 18 -7.47 -3.50 1.22
N PHE A 19 -7.57 -3.65 2.54
CA PHE A 19 -7.77 -4.91 3.22
C PHE A 19 -8.98 -4.83 4.15
N ASN A 20 -9.69 -5.94 4.29
CA ASN A 20 -10.86 -6.03 5.17
C ASN A 20 -10.49 -6.27 6.64
N ASN A 21 -9.26 -6.70 6.92
CA ASN A 21 -8.77 -7.04 8.25
C ASN A 21 -7.59 -6.14 8.63
N ALA A 22 -7.49 -5.81 9.93
CA ALA A 22 -6.33 -5.13 10.49
C ALA A 22 -5.08 -6.03 10.42
N PRO A 23 -3.87 -5.45 10.39
CA PRO A 23 -2.64 -6.21 10.41
C PRO A 23 -2.44 -6.91 11.77
N ALA A 24 -2.09 -8.19 11.73
CA ALA A 24 -1.69 -9.01 12.87
C ALA A 24 -0.19 -9.36 12.73
N ILE A 25 0.67 -8.34 12.87
CA ILE A 25 2.12 -8.50 12.69
C ILE A 25 2.67 -9.38 13.82
N GLY A 26 3.31 -10.50 13.45
CA GLY A 26 3.91 -11.45 14.41
C GLY A 26 3.10 -12.72 14.62
N GLU A 27 1.85 -12.77 14.15
CA GLU A 27 0.99 -13.95 14.21
C GLU A 27 1.13 -14.81 12.94
N GLU A 28 0.97 -16.13 13.08
CA GLU A 28 0.95 -17.05 11.94
C GLU A 28 -0.31 -16.82 11.10
N GLN A 29 -0.15 -16.50 9.82
CA GLN A 29 -1.25 -16.21 8.90
C GLN A 29 -1.33 -17.30 7.83
N LYS A 30 -2.53 -17.88 7.67
CA LYS A 30 -2.80 -18.96 6.71
C LYS A 30 -2.55 -18.56 5.25
N ASP A 31 -2.69 -17.26 4.95
CA ASP A 31 -2.43 -16.68 3.63
C ASP A 31 -1.66 -15.36 3.78
N PRO A 32 -0.32 -15.37 3.75
CA PRO A 32 0.47 -14.20 4.09
C PRO A 32 0.35 -13.08 3.04
N THR A 33 -0.04 -13.38 1.80
CA THR A 33 -0.09 -12.41 0.70
C THR A 33 -1.38 -11.60 0.65
N HIS A 34 -2.49 -12.12 1.19
CA HIS A 34 -3.79 -11.43 1.21
C HIS A 34 -4.08 -10.76 2.57
N THR A 35 -3.04 -10.37 3.31
CA THR A 35 -3.17 -9.76 4.63
C THR A 35 -2.67 -8.32 4.65
N ALA A 36 -3.23 -7.51 5.56
CA ALA A 36 -2.72 -6.17 5.81
C ALA A 36 -1.25 -6.17 6.28
N ASN A 37 -0.73 -7.30 6.78
CA ASN A 37 0.70 -7.44 7.11
C ASN A 37 1.58 -7.22 5.88
N PHE A 38 1.21 -7.83 4.74
CA PHE A 38 1.90 -7.61 3.48
C PHE A 38 1.82 -6.14 3.06
N GLY A 39 0.62 -5.55 3.11
CA GLY A 39 0.40 -4.15 2.75
C GLY A 39 1.27 -3.18 3.57
N VAL A 40 1.29 -3.33 4.90
CA VAL A 40 2.09 -2.48 5.79
C VAL A 40 3.59 -2.62 5.50
N LYS A 41 4.08 -3.84 5.30
CA LYS A 41 5.51 -4.06 5.00
C LYS A 41 5.91 -3.56 3.61
N LEU A 42 5.04 -3.70 2.62
CA LEU A 42 5.24 -3.10 1.31
C LEU A 42 5.25 -1.57 1.40
N GLN A 43 4.34 -0.97 2.18
CA GLN A 43 4.33 0.47 2.40
C GLN A 43 5.62 0.99 3.05
N GLU A 44 6.14 0.31 4.07
CA GLU A 44 7.43 0.64 4.67
C GLU A 44 8.55 0.66 3.63
N HIS A 45 8.55 -0.31 2.71
CA HIS A 45 9.53 -0.38 1.63
C HIS A 45 9.33 0.75 0.60
N CYS A 46 8.11 0.98 0.12
CA CYS A 46 7.77 2.09 -0.78
C CYS A 46 8.19 3.45 -0.21
N LYS A 47 7.95 3.70 1.09
CA LYS A 47 8.37 4.92 1.78
C LYS A 47 9.89 5.11 1.76
N LYS A 48 10.68 4.03 1.90
CA LYS A 48 12.15 4.10 1.83
C LYS A 48 12.67 4.49 0.45
N ILE A 49 11.97 4.09 -0.61
CA ILE A 49 12.34 4.39 -2.00
C ILE A 49 11.65 5.66 -2.54
N GLY A 50 10.88 6.37 -1.72
CA GLY A 50 10.17 7.60 -2.10
C GLY A 50 8.92 7.38 -2.96
N LEU A 51 8.44 6.14 -3.09
CA LEU A 51 7.24 5.81 -3.84
C LEU A 51 5.99 6.01 -2.98
N GLU A 52 4.97 6.68 -3.52
CA GLU A 52 3.67 6.80 -2.84
C GLU A 52 2.97 5.43 -2.78
N CYS A 53 2.70 4.97 -1.56
CA CYS A 53 2.00 3.73 -1.29
C CYS A 53 0.94 3.95 -0.21
N ALA A 54 -0.33 3.87 -0.60
CA ALA A 54 -1.48 4.02 0.27
C ALA A 54 -2.01 2.64 0.67
N VAL A 55 -2.16 2.42 1.98
CA VAL A 55 -2.65 1.15 2.53
C VAL A 55 -3.79 1.44 3.48
N VAL A 56 -4.93 0.81 3.22
CA VAL A 56 -6.17 1.02 3.97
C VAL A 56 -6.62 -0.30 4.58
N TYR A 57 -6.93 -0.27 5.87
CA TYR A 57 -7.49 -1.37 6.64
C TYR A 57 -8.26 -0.79 7.83
N PRO A 58 -9.12 -1.57 8.52
CA PRO A 58 -9.80 -1.11 9.73
C PRO A 58 -8.80 -0.63 10.79
N GLY A 59 -8.89 0.65 11.18
CA GLY A 59 -7.95 1.25 12.14
C GLY A 59 -6.63 1.77 11.55
N ALA A 60 -6.49 1.80 10.23
CA ALA A 60 -5.31 2.38 9.59
C ALA A 60 -5.15 3.88 9.95
N PRO A 61 -3.94 4.33 10.34
CA PRO A 61 -3.66 5.74 10.53
C PRO A 61 -3.61 6.45 9.16
N ASP A 62 -3.98 7.73 9.15
CA ASP A 62 -3.76 8.64 8.01
C ASP A 62 -4.38 8.19 6.66
N VAL A 63 -5.58 7.59 6.69
CA VAL A 63 -6.31 7.19 5.47
C VAL A 63 -6.72 8.42 4.66
N LYS A 64 -5.93 8.73 3.62
CA LYS A 64 -6.17 9.84 2.69
C LYS A 64 -7.26 9.55 1.65
N TYR A 65 -7.38 8.31 1.20
CA TYR A 65 -8.36 7.87 0.19
C TYR A 65 -9.19 6.74 0.78
N LYS A 66 -10.51 6.92 0.82
CA LYS A 66 -11.44 5.97 1.46
C LYS A 66 -11.76 4.79 0.56
N SER A 67 -11.62 4.96 -0.75
CA SER A 67 -11.91 3.94 -1.74
C SER A 67 -10.86 3.92 -2.85
N PRO A 68 -10.71 2.80 -3.57
CA PRO A 68 -9.90 2.75 -4.80
C PRO A 68 -10.35 3.80 -5.83
N THR A 69 -11.66 4.08 -5.90
CA THR A 69 -12.22 5.08 -6.82
C THR A 69 -11.73 6.48 -6.50
N ASP A 70 -11.75 6.89 -5.22
CA ASP A 70 -11.24 8.20 -4.78
C ASP A 70 -9.76 8.35 -5.11
N TYR A 71 -8.99 7.28 -4.89
CA TYR A 71 -7.56 7.24 -5.20
C TYR A 71 -7.32 7.42 -6.71
N LEU A 72 -8.01 6.65 -7.54
CA LEU A 72 -7.88 6.74 -9.00
C LEU A 72 -8.33 8.11 -9.51
N ILE A 73 -9.42 8.67 -9.01
CA ILE A 73 -9.86 10.02 -9.37
C ILE A 73 -8.78 11.04 -9.03
N ALA A 74 -8.22 10.99 -7.83
CA ALA A 74 -7.15 11.89 -7.41
C ALA A 74 -5.91 11.75 -8.31
N LYS A 75 -5.50 10.52 -8.65
CA LYS A 75 -4.29 10.29 -9.46
C LYS A 75 -4.46 10.59 -10.93
N LEU A 76 -5.63 10.32 -11.51
CA LEU A 76 -5.87 10.46 -12.94
C LEU A 76 -6.36 11.87 -13.33
N LYS A 77 -6.94 12.62 -12.40
CA LYS A 77 -7.37 14.01 -12.66
C LYS A 77 -6.32 15.06 -12.30
N THR A 78 -5.30 14.69 -11.52
CA THR A 78 -4.18 15.60 -11.29
C THR A 78 -3.35 15.65 -12.58
N PRO A 79 -3.14 16.81 -13.22
CA PRO A 79 -2.24 16.88 -14.36
C PRO A 79 -0.86 16.39 -13.88
N THR A 80 -0.41 15.28 -14.46
CA THR A 80 0.92 14.73 -14.24
C THR A 80 1.91 15.88 -14.38
N LYS A 81 2.66 16.22 -13.31
CA LYS A 81 3.84 17.05 -13.49
C LYS A 81 4.78 16.22 -14.36
N SER A 82 4.83 16.55 -15.65
CA SER A 82 5.87 16.08 -16.56
C SER A 82 7.21 16.37 -15.90
N GLN A 83 7.97 15.31 -15.59
CA GLN A 83 9.40 15.43 -15.39
C GLN A 83 10.09 15.64 -16.73
#